data_AF-A0A2I0X793-F1
#
_entry.id   AF-A0A2I0X793-F1
#
_cell.length_a   1.000
_cell.length_b   1.000
_cell.length_c   1.000
_cell.angle_alpha   90.00
_cell.angle_beta   90.00
_cell.angle_gamma   90.00
#
_symmetry.space_group_name_H-M   'P 1'
#
loop_
_entity.id
_entity.type
_entity.pdbx_description
1 polymer ?
#
loop_
_entity_poly.entity_id
_entity_poly.type
_entity_poly.pdbx_seq_one_letter_code
_entity_poly.pdbx_strand_id
1 'polypeptide(L)' 'MGPMTAQLEAATACPGSYGKGAYPGYAGELLVHPLTGASYNANGARGKRYLLPAIFDPSKASCVMLV' A
#
# COMPACT_ATOMS: atom_id res chain seq x y z
N MET A 1 -18.93 0.32 6.99
CA MET A 1 -18.20 1.26 6.11
C MET A 1 -19.10 2.46 5.86
N GLY A 2 -18.57 3.68 6.07
CA GLY A 2 -19.33 4.93 5.98
C GLY A 2 -19.67 5.32 4.53
N PRO A 3 -20.46 6.39 4.32
CA PRO A 3 -20.82 6.85 2.98
C PRO A 3 -19.57 7.23 2.17
N MET A 4 -19.60 7.01 0.86
CA MET A 4 -18.49 7.31 -0.07
C MET A 4 -18.07 8.78 -0.05
N THR A 5 -18.94 9.67 0.44
CA THR A 5 -18.73 11.11 0.59
C THR A 5 -18.20 11.54 1.97
N ALA A 6 -18.02 10.61 2.90
CA ALA A 6 -17.40 10.92 4.19
C ALA A 6 -15.92 11.29 4.00
N GLN A 7 -15.39 12.17 4.85
CA GLN A 7 -13.96 12.43 4.94
C GLN A 7 -13.24 11.15 5.35
N LEU A 8 -12.72 10.42 4.37
CA LEU A 8 -11.96 9.20 4.58
C LEU A 8 -10.47 9.57 4.53
N GLU A 9 -9.77 9.35 5.64
CA GLU A 9 -8.31 9.49 5.68
C GLU A 9 -7.70 8.50 4.67
N ALA A 10 -7.07 9.03 3.62
CA ALA A 10 -6.77 8.27 2.40
C ALA A 10 -5.87 7.04 2.63
N ALA A 11 -5.07 7.04 3.70
CA ALA A 11 -4.21 5.92 4.08
C ALA A 11 -4.93 4.88 4.97
N THR A 12 -5.89 5.27 5.81
CA THR A 12 -6.62 4.32 6.68
C THR A 12 -7.76 3.63 5.94
N ALA A 13 -8.18 4.19 4.82
CA ALA A 13 -9.11 3.61 3.86
C ALA A 13 -8.68 2.22 3.34
N CYS A 14 -7.38 1.96 3.31
CA CYS A 14 -6.80 0.80 2.63
C CYS A 14 -5.99 -0.09 3.59
N PRO A 15 -6.61 -0.62 4.66
CA PRO A 15 -5.89 -1.42 5.64
C PRO A 15 -5.35 -2.69 4.99
N GLY A 16 -4.08 -3.01 5.25
CA GLY A 16 -3.46 -4.26 4.80
C GLY A 16 -3.15 -4.34 3.30
N SER A 17 -3.42 -3.29 2.53
CA SER A 17 -3.13 -3.26 1.08
C SER A 17 -1.72 -2.72 0.87
N TYR A 18 -0.76 -3.60 0.53
CA TYR A 18 0.65 -3.21 0.31
C TYR A 18 1.20 -3.64 -1.06
N GLY A 19 0.62 -4.66 -1.67
CA GLY A 19 0.99 -5.17 -3.00
C GLY A 19 -0.21 -5.66 -3.78
N LYS A 20 0.02 -6.05 -5.03
CA LYS A 20 -1.01 -6.66 -5.88
C LYS A 20 -1.51 -7.95 -5.23
N GLY A 21 -2.83 -8.13 -5.23
CA GLY A 21 -3.46 -9.32 -4.65
C GLY A 21 -3.42 -9.40 -3.12
N ALA A 22 -3.16 -8.30 -2.42
CA ALA A 22 -3.20 -8.27 -0.95
C ALA A 22 -4.59 -8.66 -0.39
N TYR A 23 -4.59 -9.36 0.74
CA TYR A 23 -5.77 -9.75 1.52
C TYR A 23 -5.37 -10.00 2.99
N PRO A 24 -6.31 -10.14 3.94
CA PRO A 24 -5.95 -10.36 5.35
C PRO A 24 -4.99 -11.54 5.54
N GLY A 25 -3.81 -11.27 6.11
CA GLY A 25 -2.74 -12.26 6.30
C GLY A 25 -1.72 -12.36 5.15
N TYR A 26 -1.96 -11.68 4.02
CA TYR A 26 -1.04 -11.62 2.88
C TYR A 26 -0.88 -10.18 2.38
N ALA A 27 0.34 -9.65 2.48
CA ALA A 27 0.61 -8.27 2.11
C ALA A 27 0.52 -7.99 0.60
N GLY A 28 0.44 -9.02 -0.24
CA GLY A 28 0.47 -8.91 -1.70
C GLY A 28 1.84 -9.25 -2.29
N GLU A 29 1.94 -9.12 -3.61
CA GLU A 29 3.21 -9.21 -4.34
C GLU A 29 4.10 -8.01 -3.97
N LEU A 30 5.27 -8.27 -3.37
CA LEU A 30 6.23 -7.26 -2.92
C LEU A 30 7.63 -7.56 -3.43
N LEU A 31 8.45 -6.51 -3.58
CA LEU A 31 9.87 -6.67 -3.85
C LEU A 31 10.59 -7.14 -2.58
N VAL A 32 11.64 -7.92 -2.74
CA VAL A 32 12.43 -8.45 -1.61
C VAL A 32 13.87 -7.94 -1.70
N HIS A 33 14.40 -7.43 -0.59
CA HIS A 33 15.78 -7.02 -0.50
C HIS A 33 16.69 -8.25 -0.48
N PRO A 34 17.65 -8.40 -1.40
CA PRO A 34 18.42 -9.64 -1.54
C PRO A 34 19.31 -9.96 -0.32
N LEU A 35 19.90 -8.94 0.31
CA LEU A 35 20.77 -9.15 1.48
C LEU A 35 20.02 -9.40 2.80
N THR A 36 18.89 -8.73 3.03
CA THR A 36 18.19 -8.76 4.33
C THR A 36 16.92 -9.60 4.32
N GLY A 37 16.42 -9.98 3.13
CA GLY A 37 15.12 -10.64 2.97
C GLY A 37 13.91 -9.75 3.25
N ALA A 38 14.11 -8.46 3.50
CA ALA A 38 13.01 -7.55 3.83
C ALA A 38 12.15 -7.22 2.60
N SER A 39 10.82 -7.31 2.75
CA SER A 39 9.88 -6.92 1.70
C SER A 39 9.62 -5.42 1.67
N TYR A 40 9.49 -4.84 0.47
CA TYR A 40 9.24 -3.42 0.26
C TYR A 40 8.43 -3.18 -1.02
N ASN A 41 7.77 -2.02 -1.11
CA ASN A 41 7.04 -1.60 -2.32
C ASN A 41 7.42 -0.20 -2.79
N ALA A 42 8.21 0.57 -2.03
CA ALA A 42 8.61 1.92 -2.40
C ALA A 42 10.11 2.15 -2.23
N ASN A 43 10.70 2.83 -3.22
CA ASN A 43 12.07 3.33 -3.16
C ASN A 43 12.03 4.81 -2.75
N GLY A 44 12.60 5.12 -1.59
CA GLY A 44 12.80 6.48 -1.12
C GLY A 44 14.17 7.05 -1.47
N ALA A 45 14.36 8.31 -1.13
CA ALA A 45 15.64 9.00 -1.34
C ALA A 45 16.80 8.30 -0.60
N ARG A 46 18.00 8.40 -1.19
CA ARG A 46 19.25 7.83 -0.64
C ARG A 46 19.20 6.30 -0.45
N GLY A 47 18.51 5.60 -1.35
CA GLY A 47 18.45 4.13 -1.36
C GLY A 47 17.65 3.52 -0.22
N LYS A 48 16.88 4.33 0.54
CA LYS A 48 15.99 3.83 1.58
C LYS A 48 14.82 3.09 0.93
N ARG A 49 14.43 1.97 1.51
CA ARG A 49 13.30 1.15 1.04
C ARG A 49 12.21 1.15 2.10
N TYR A 50 10.97 1.26 1.67
CA TYR A 50 9.82 1.39 2.54
C TYR A 50 8.72 0.41 2.16
N LEU A 51 7.92 0.04 3.17
CA LEU A 51 6.66 -0.65 2.97
C LEU A 51 5.54 0.34 3.32
N LEU A 52 4.86 0.85 2.30
CA LEU A 52 3.82 1.87 2.42
C LEU A 52 2.44 1.27 2.14
N PRO A 53 1.39 1.65 2.89
CA PRO A 53 0.04 1.24 2.55
C PRO A 53 -0.42 1.86 1.23
N ALA A 54 -1.41 1.24 0.59
CA ALA A 54 -2.13 1.83 -0.52
C ALA A 54 -2.79 3.15 -0.11
N ILE A 55 -2.95 4.04 -1.07
CA ILE A 55 -3.71 5.28 -0.88
C ILE A 55 -5.03 5.13 -1.63
N PHE A 56 -6.13 5.54 -1.01
CA PHE A 56 -7.43 5.58 -1.67
C PHE A 56 -7.46 6.67 -2.74
N ASP A 57 -7.73 6.27 -3.98
CA ASP A 57 -7.96 7.17 -5.11
C ASP A 57 -9.47 7.36 -5.29
N PRO A 58 -10.04 8.54 -4.95
CA PRO A 58 -11.47 8.79 -5.04
C PRO A 58 -11.97 8.78 -6.50
N SER A 59 -11.12 9.08 -7.48
CA SER A 59 -11.49 9.05 -8.90
C SER A 59 -11.64 7.63 -9.43
N LYS A 60 -10.94 6.66 -8.83
CA LYS A 60 -11.07 5.22 -9.17
C LYS A 60 -11.90 4.43 -8.16
N ALA A 61 -12.40 5.09 -7.12
CA ALA A 61 -13.08 4.48 -5.98
C ALA A 61 -12.35 3.22 -5.43
N SER A 62 -11.02 3.23 -5.45
CA SER A 62 -10.19 2.05 -5.14
C SER A 62 -8.84 2.43 -4.56
N CYS A 63 -8.23 1.48 -3.85
CA CYS A 63 -6.90 1.62 -3.29
C CYS A 63 -5.83 1.43 -4.38
N VAL A 64 -4.93 2.40 -4.52
CA VAL A 64 -3.82 2.38 -5.48
C VAL A 64 -2.48 2.32 -4.76
N MET A 65 -1.54 1.60 -5.37
CA MET A 65 -0.17 1.46 -4.87
C MET A 65 0.70 2.57 -5.48
N LEU A 66 1.57 3.18 -4.67
CA LEU A 66 2.64 4.03 -5.19
C LEU A 66 3.72 3.10 -5.75
N VAL A 67 3.76 2.94 -7.07
CA VAL A 67 4.78 2.19 -7.81
C VAL A 67 5.95 3.09 -8.21
#